data_AF-A0A842XNP9-F1
#
_entry.id   AF-A0A842XNP9-F1
#
_cell.length_a   1.000
_cell.length_b   1.000
_cell.length_c   1.000
_cell.angle_alpha   90.00
_cell.angle_beta   90.00
_cell.angle_gamma   90.00
#
_symmetry.space_group_name_H-M   'P 1'
#
loop_
_entity.id
_entity.type
_entity.pdbx_description
1 polymer ?
#
loop_
_entity_poly.entity_id
_entity_poly.type
_entity_poly.pdbx_seq_one_letter_code
_entity_poly.pdbx_strand_id
1 'polypeptide(L)'
;MRAECGPLKCPHCSADIPEVSRFCLSCGKIIQSPTGVVTGQTDDTDDSFLPMMLFGLAFMMLFFALAPMFMGLWIGALLMVVAGLAMVGAGVYLTRTNKKHEERYHQQINAKLKCRYCGTLNEQTDLKCVSCGATL
;
A
#
# COMPACT_ATOMS: atom_id res chain seq x y z
N MET A 1 -9.61 -65.77 -19.97
CA MET A 1 -8.38 -66.44 -20.43
C MET A 1 -7.22 -65.51 -20.09
N ARG A 2 -6.29 -65.91 -19.21
CA ARG A 2 -5.13 -65.08 -18.85
C ARG A 2 -4.12 -65.18 -19.99
N ALA A 3 -3.64 -64.04 -20.51
CA ALA A 3 -2.50 -64.01 -21.42
C ALA A 3 -1.24 -64.31 -20.60
N GLU A 4 -0.76 -65.55 -20.69
CA GLU A 4 0.59 -65.90 -20.25
C GLU A 4 1.54 -65.40 -21.34
N CYS A 5 1.97 -64.15 -21.20
CA CYS A 5 2.97 -63.59 -22.07
C CYS A 5 4.34 -64.05 -21.50
N GLY A 6 5.12 -64.72 -22.36
CA GLY A 6 6.34 -65.43 -21.98
C GLY A 6 7.52 -64.47 -21.80
N PRO A 7 8.59 -64.87 -21.08
CA PRO A 7 9.71 -64.00 -20.81
C PRO A 7 10.37 -63.51 -22.12
N LEU A 8 10.45 -62.19 -22.29
CA LEU A 8 11.19 -61.56 -23.38
C LEU A 8 12.69 -61.64 -23.10
N LYS A 9 13.49 -62.00 -24.10
CA LYS A 9 14.96 -62.07 -23.93
C LYS A 9 15.63 -60.72 -24.14
N CYS A 10 16.60 -60.41 -23.29
CA CYS A 10 17.43 -59.22 -23.42
C CYS A 10 18.25 -59.27 -24.72
N PRO A 11 18.23 -58.24 -25.57
CA PRO A 11 19.06 -58.20 -26.78
C PRO A 11 20.57 -58.04 -26.47
N HIS A 12 20.92 -57.65 -25.24
CA HIS A 12 22.31 -57.35 -24.87
C HIS A 12 23.03 -58.50 -24.16
N CYS A 13 22.33 -59.29 -23.35
CA CYS A 13 22.93 -60.39 -22.58
C CYS A 13 22.13 -61.69 -22.67
N SER A 14 21.04 -61.72 -23.44
CA SER A 14 20.18 -62.89 -23.66
C SER A 14 19.50 -63.47 -22.42
N ALA A 15 19.55 -62.77 -21.28
CA ALA A 15 18.83 -63.12 -20.07
C ALA A 15 17.32 -62.89 -20.22
N ASP A 16 16.53 -63.66 -19.49
CA ASP A 16 15.07 -63.54 -19.48
C ASP A 16 14.63 -62.28 -18.72
N ILE A 17 13.76 -61.49 -19.33
CA ILE A 17 13.26 -60.22 -18.80
C ILE A 17 11.77 -60.35 -18.49
N PRO A 18 11.31 -59.96 -17.28
CA PRO A 18 9.89 -59.87 -16.98
C PRO A 18 9.25 -58.65 -17.67
N GLU A 19 8.02 -58.79 -18.13
CA GLU A 19 7.29 -57.81 -18.96
C GLU A 19 7.10 -56.42 -18.37
N VAL A 20 7.15 -56.32 -17.05
CA VAL A 20 6.95 -55.06 -16.34
C VAL A 20 8.26 -54.29 -16.11
N SER A 21 9.41 -54.88 -16.43
CA SER A 21 10.71 -54.25 -16.16
C SER A 21 11.13 -53.33 -17.31
N ARG A 22 11.53 -52.10 -16.96
CA ARG A 22 12.03 -51.09 -17.92
C ARG A 22 13.53 -51.26 -18.24
N PHE A 23 14.21 -52.13 -17.52
CA PHE A 23 15.65 -52.41 -17.66
C PHE A 23 15.94 -53.88 -17.34
N CYS A 24 17.00 -54.43 -17.93
CA CYS A 24 17.43 -55.80 -17.70
C CYS A 24 18.06 -55.96 -16.31
N LEU A 25 17.53 -56.87 -15.48
CA LEU A 25 18.04 -57.12 -14.13
C LEU A 25 19.43 -57.80 -14.11
N SER A 26 19.84 -58.45 -15.20
CA SER A 26 21.13 -59.16 -15.26
C SER A 26 22.29 -58.30 -15.77
N CYS A 27 22.05 -57.37 -16.69
CA CYS A 27 23.11 -56.54 -17.28
C CYS A 27 22.95 -55.03 -17.06
N GLY A 28 21.82 -54.60 -16.47
CA GLY A 28 21.54 -53.20 -16.14
C GLY A 28 21.17 -52.29 -17.31
N LYS A 29 21.15 -52.80 -18.56
CA LYS A 29 20.79 -51.98 -19.74
C LYS A 29 19.27 -51.80 -19.87
N ILE A 30 18.87 -50.59 -20.24
CA ILE A 30 17.47 -50.20 -20.49
C ILE A 30 16.95 -50.97 -21.70
N ILE A 31 15.70 -51.43 -21.62
CA ILE A 31 14.98 -52.01 -22.76
C ILE A 31 13.76 -51.14 -23.06
N GLN A 32 13.56 -50.79 -24.33
CA GLN A 32 12.35 -50.04 -24.72
C GLN A 32 11.19 -51.03 -24.74
N SER A 33 10.24 -50.86 -23.82
CA SER A 33 8.98 -51.62 -23.81
C SER A 33 8.23 -51.34 -25.12
N PRO A 34 7.88 -52.36 -25.92
CA PRO A 34 7.17 -52.14 -27.17
C PRO A 34 5.71 -51.79 -26.88
N THR A 35 5.42 -50.50 -26.96
CA THR A 35 4.22 -49.92 -27.59
C THR A 35 2.87 -50.39 -27.08
N GLY A 36 2.36 -49.66 -26.08
CA GLY A 36 0.93 -49.36 -25.94
C GLY A 36 0.68 -47.89 -26.27
N VAL A 37 0.52 -47.60 -27.56
CA VAL A 37 -0.34 -46.56 -28.14
C VAL A 37 -0.44 -45.24 -27.34
N VAL A 38 0.37 -44.26 -27.72
CA VAL A 38 0.08 -42.83 -27.46
C VAL A 38 -1.03 -42.42 -28.42
N THR A 39 -2.29 -42.67 -28.05
CA THR A 39 -3.44 -42.00 -28.68
C THR A 39 -3.88 -40.85 -27.79
N GLY A 40 -3.72 -39.63 -28.30
CA GLY A 40 -4.40 -38.45 -27.79
C GLY A 40 -3.77 -37.81 -26.56
N GLN A 41 -2.57 -37.25 -26.73
CA GLN A 41 -2.24 -36.03 -25.99
C GLN A 41 -2.64 -34.87 -26.91
N THR A 42 -3.90 -34.42 -26.86
CA THR A 42 -4.15 -33.04 -27.22
C THR A 42 -3.45 -32.23 -26.14
N ASP A 43 -2.37 -31.56 -26.52
CA ASP A 43 -1.81 -30.48 -25.72
C ASP A 43 -2.83 -29.32 -25.82
N ASP A 44 -4.00 -29.52 -25.20
CA ASP A 44 -4.94 -28.45 -24.91
C ASP A 44 -4.31 -27.67 -23.75
N THR A 45 -3.21 -26.97 -24.03
CA THR A 45 -2.89 -25.77 -23.28
C THR A 45 -4.10 -24.86 -23.48
N ASP A 46 -5.03 -24.90 -22.52
CA ASP A 46 -6.26 -24.13 -22.54
C ASP A 46 -5.91 -22.63 -22.62
N ASP A 47 -5.78 -22.11 -23.84
CA ASP A 47 -5.65 -20.67 -24.16
C ASP A 47 -6.80 -19.83 -23.57
N SER A 48 -7.79 -20.50 -22.98
CA SER A 48 -8.98 -19.95 -22.34
C SER A 48 -8.82 -19.67 -20.84
N PHE A 49 -7.78 -20.19 -20.16
CA PHE A 49 -7.60 -19.99 -18.71
C PHE A 49 -7.26 -18.54 -18.35
N LEU A 50 -6.31 -17.95 -19.08
CA LEU A 50 -5.88 -16.57 -18.88
C LEU A 50 -7.02 -15.55 -19.12
N PRO A 51 -7.76 -15.57 -20.26
CA PRO A 51 -8.85 -14.62 -20.47
C PRO A 51 -9.98 -14.80 -19.46
N MET A 52 -10.32 -16.03 -19.05
CA MET A 52 -11.37 -16.26 -18.04
C MET A 52 -11.01 -15.67 -16.68
N MET A 53 -9.76 -15.84 -16.23
CA MET A 53 -9.27 -15.21 -15.01
C MET A 53 -9.19 -13.69 -15.14
N LEU A 54 -8.78 -13.18 -16.30
CA LEU A 54 -8.72 -11.74 -16.57
C LEU A 54 -10.10 -11.08 -16.54
N PHE A 55 -11.12 -11.71 -17.14
CA PHE A 55 -12.50 -11.25 -17.08
C PHE A 55 -13.05 -11.28 -15.65
N GLY A 56 -12.73 -12.34 -14.88
CA GLY A 56 -13.09 -12.41 -13.46
C GLY A 56 -12.46 -11.28 -12.64
N LEU A 57 -11.16 -11.03 -12.81
CA LEU A 57 -10.45 -9.94 -12.14
C LEU A 57 -10.97 -8.57 -12.59
N ALA A 58 -11.22 -8.37 -13.89
CA ALA A 58 -11.79 -7.14 -14.42
C ALA A 58 -13.17 -6.86 -13.82
N PHE A 59 -14.04 -7.87 -13.71
CA PHE A 59 -15.35 -7.74 -13.09
C PHE A 59 -15.26 -7.43 -11.59
N MET A 60 -14.36 -8.10 -10.86
CA MET A 60 -14.12 -7.80 -9.45
C MET A 60 -13.65 -6.35 -9.27
N MET A 61 -12.67 -5.90 -10.05
CA MET A 61 -12.15 -4.53 -10.00
C MET A 61 -13.21 -3.49 -10.38
N LEU A 62 -14.03 -3.78 -11.39
CA LEU A 62 -15.15 -2.93 -11.80
C LEU A 62 -16.17 -2.78 -10.66
N PHE A 63 -16.53 -3.89 -10.00
CA PHE A 63 -17.43 -3.87 -8.85
C PHE A 63 -16.88 -3.01 -7.72
N PHE A 64 -15.60 -3.15 -7.34
CA PHE A 64 -15.00 -2.32 -6.30
C PHE A 64 -14.78 -0.86 -6.69
N ALA A 65 -14.72 -0.54 -7.99
CA ALA A 65 -14.67 0.84 -8.47
C ALA A 65 -16.04 1.53 -8.47
N LEU A 66 -17.10 0.82 -8.88
CA LEU A 66 -18.47 1.37 -8.98
C LEU A 66 -19.28 1.22 -7.69
N ALA A 67 -19.17 0.11 -6.96
CA ALA A 67 -19.88 -0.10 -5.71
C ALA A 67 -19.73 1.05 -4.70
N PRO A 68 -18.54 1.62 -4.44
CA PRO A 68 -18.43 2.76 -3.52
C PRO A 68 -19.09 4.03 -4.04
N MET A 69 -19.27 4.19 -5.36
CA MET A 69 -20.02 5.30 -5.95
C MET A 69 -21.53 5.19 -5.67
N PHE A 70 -22.06 3.97 -5.60
CA PHE A 70 -23.49 3.72 -5.35
C PHE A 70 -23.82 3.45 -3.87
N MET A 71 -22.90 2.89 -3.09
CA MET A 71 -23.09 2.49 -1.69
C MET A 71 -22.60 3.53 -0.66
N GLY A 72 -22.39 4.78 -1.09
CA GLY A 72 -22.16 5.90 -0.17
C GLY A 72 -20.80 5.90 0.56
N LEU A 73 -19.84 5.07 0.16
CA LEU A 73 -18.51 5.04 0.79
C LEU A 73 -17.77 6.38 0.64
N TRP A 74 -18.03 7.10 -0.46
CA TRP A 74 -17.48 8.43 -0.72
C TRP A 74 -18.00 9.49 0.24
N ILE A 75 -19.18 9.31 0.82
CA ILE A 75 -19.75 10.23 1.82
C ILE A 75 -18.88 10.21 3.08
N GLY A 76 -18.45 9.02 3.53
CA GLY A 76 -17.54 8.87 4.65
C GLY A 76 -16.18 9.53 4.39
N ALA A 77 -15.60 9.32 3.20
CA ALA A 77 -14.34 9.96 2.81
C ALA A 77 -14.47 11.50 2.76
N LEU A 78 -15.57 12.02 2.20
CA LEU A 78 -15.83 13.46 2.11
C LEU A 78 -16.01 14.08 3.50
N LEU A 79 -16.72 13.42 4.41
CA LEU A 79 -16.86 13.88 5.79
C LEU A 79 -15.51 13.93 6.52
N MET A 80 -14.64 12.93 6.33
CA MET A 80 -13.30 12.92 6.94
C MET A 80 -12.42 14.05 6.38
N VAL A 81 -12.51 14.36 5.08
CA VAL A 81 -11.79 15.49 4.48
C VAL A 81 -12.31 16.83 5.02
N VAL A 82 -13.63 17.01 5.09
CA VAL A 82 -14.23 18.24 5.63
C VAL A 82 -13.87 18.44 7.10
N ALA A 83 -13.93 17.38 7.91
CA ALA A 83 -13.50 17.42 9.31
C ALA A 83 -12.01 17.78 9.44
N GLY A 84 -11.15 17.17 8.60
CA GLY A 84 -9.73 17.49 8.55
C GLY A 84 -9.45 18.95 8.19
N LEU A 85 -10.10 19.48 7.15
CA LEU A 85 -9.98 20.89 6.74
C LEU A 85 -10.49 21.83 7.83
N ALA A 86 -11.59 21.49 8.51
CA ALA A 86 -12.11 22.27 9.63
C ALA A 86 -11.11 22.32 10.80
N MET A 87 -10.49 21.20 11.15
CA MET A 87 -9.47 21.15 12.22
C MET A 87 -8.22 21.95 11.86
N VAL A 88 -7.71 21.81 10.64
CA VAL A 88 -6.55 22.61 10.17
C VAL A 88 -6.90 24.10 10.13
N GLY A 89 -8.09 24.45 9.62
CA GLY A 89 -8.58 25.83 9.58
C GLY A 89 -8.71 26.43 10.98
N ALA A 90 -9.28 25.71 11.94
CA ALA A 90 -9.37 26.12 13.34
C ALA A 90 -7.97 26.29 13.97
N GLY A 91 -7.04 25.37 13.71
CA GLY A 91 -5.66 25.46 14.20
C GLY A 91 -4.91 26.69 13.66
N VAL A 92 -5.02 26.96 12.35
CA VAL A 92 -4.44 28.16 11.72
C VAL A 92 -5.10 29.44 12.27
N TYR A 93 -6.43 29.43 12.45
CA TYR A 93 -7.15 30.56 13.03
C TYR A 93 -6.65 30.89 14.43
N LEU A 94 -6.60 29.91 15.34
CA LEU A 94 -6.14 30.10 16.72
C LEU A 94 -4.68 30.58 16.79
N THR A 95 -3.82 30.03 15.93
CA THR A 95 -2.41 30.45 15.86
C THR A 95 -2.29 31.91 15.42
N ARG A 96 -3.07 32.32 14.41
CA ARG A 96 -3.10 33.71 13.94
C ARG A 96 -3.68 34.67 14.98
N THR A 97 -4.73 34.27 15.70
CA THR A 97 -5.30 35.12 16.76
C THR A 97 -4.31 35.30 17.89
N ASN A 98 -3.63 34.25 18.33
CA ASN A 98 -2.63 34.32 19.40
C ASN A 98 -1.48 35.27 19.03
N LYS A 99 -0.95 35.16 17.81
CA LYS A 99 0.08 36.07 17.30
C LYS A 99 -0.38 37.53 17.32
N LYS A 100 -1.63 37.80 16.94
CA LYS A 100 -2.20 39.16 16.99
C LYS A 100 -2.35 39.70 18.42
N HIS A 101 -2.64 38.83 19.40
CA HIS A 101 -2.66 39.22 20.81
C HIS A 101 -1.26 39.59 21.32
N GLU A 102 -0.24 38.82 20.91
CA GLU A 102 1.16 39.10 21.22
C GLU A 102 1.60 40.44 20.63
N GLU A 103 1.28 40.71 19.35
CA GLU A 103 1.57 42.00 18.70
C GLU A 103 0.91 43.18 19.44
N ARG A 104 -0.34 43.04 19.87
CA ARG A 104 -1.04 44.09 20.66
C ARG A 104 -0.41 44.29 22.03
N TYR A 105 0.01 43.22 22.69
CA TYR A 105 0.71 43.29 23.98
C TYR A 105 2.06 44.01 23.84
N HIS A 106 2.84 43.67 22.81
CA HIS A 106 4.09 44.37 22.52
C HIS A 106 3.88 45.84 22.15
N GLN A 107 2.82 46.18 21.42
CA GLN A 107 2.50 47.59 21.15
C GLN A 107 2.20 48.38 22.42
N GLN A 108 1.52 47.78 23.41
CA GLN A 108 1.25 48.44 24.69
C GLN A 108 2.51 48.61 25.53
N ILE A 109 3.38 47.60 25.60
CA ILE A 109 4.68 47.71 26.29
C ILE A 109 5.56 48.78 25.65
N ASN A 110 5.63 48.81 24.31
CA ASN A 110 6.45 49.75 23.56
C ASN A 110 5.84 51.15 23.44
N ALA A 111 4.60 51.35 23.93
CA ALA A 111 3.98 52.67 23.94
C ALA A 111 4.74 53.56 24.93
N LYS A 112 5.38 54.62 24.43
CA LYS A 112 6.16 55.51 25.30
C LYS A 112 5.26 56.54 25.98
N LEU A 113 5.39 56.68 27.30
CA LEU A 113 4.68 57.67 28.12
C LEU A 113 5.41 59.01 28.07
N LYS A 114 4.67 60.09 27.77
CA LYS A 114 5.21 61.45 27.77
C LYS A 114 5.19 62.03 29.19
N CYS A 115 6.34 62.46 29.70
CA CYS A 115 6.43 63.13 30.99
C CYS A 115 5.65 64.45 30.97
N ARG A 116 4.79 64.66 31.96
CA ARG A 116 3.95 65.87 32.09
C ARG A 116 4.76 67.16 32.32
N TYR A 117 5.92 67.06 32.97
CA TYR A 117 6.70 68.22 33.39
C TYR A 117 7.69 68.70 32.32
N CYS A 118 8.50 67.79 31.77
CA CYS A 118 9.56 68.14 30.80
C CYS A 118 9.26 67.69 29.37
N GLY A 119 8.25 66.85 29.15
CA GLY A 119 7.87 66.37 27.82
C GLY A 119 8.70 65.19 27.27
N THR A 120 9.69 64.68 28.01
CA THR A 120 10.49 63.51 27.60
C THR A 120 9.65 62.24 27.51
N LEU A 121 9.95 61.38 26.54
CA LEU A 121 9.28 60.07 26.35
C LEU A 121 10.00 58.99 27.17
N ASN A 122 9.25 58.24 27.97
CA ASN A 122 9.71 57.15 28.84
C ASN A 122 8.99 55.84 28.47
N GLU A 123 9.48 54.69 28.93
CA GLU A 123 8.83 53.41 28.69
C GLU A 123 7.62 53.20 29.63
N GLN A 124 6.62 52.40 29.26
CA GLN A 124 5.47 52.14 30.15
C GLN A 124 5.85 51.46 31.46
N THR A 125 6.99 50.76 31.49
CA THR A 125 7.52 50.08 32.68
C THR A 125 8.28 51.01 33.62
N ASP A 126 8.55 52.26 33.22
CA ASP A 126 9.32 53.20 34.03
C ASP A 126 8.43 53.88 35.09
N LEU A 127 8.80 53.79 36.38
CA LEU A 127 8.07 54.48 37.45
C LEU A 127 8.40 55.99 37.55
N LYS A 128 9.51 56.43 36.95
CA LYS A 128 10.02 57.81 37.08
C LYS A 128 10.74 58.26 35.80
N CYS A 129 10.67 59.56 35.52
CA CYS A 129 11.21 60.15 34.31
C CYS A 129 12.74 60.10 34.27
N VAL A 130 13.31 59.55 33.20
CA VAL A 130 14.78 59.42 33.05
C VAL A 130 15.50 60.75 32.91
N SER A 131 14.80 61.83 32.52
CA SER A 131 15.40 63.14 32.28
C SER A 131 15.31 64.09 33.47
N CYS A 132 14.15 64.19 34.13
CA CYS A 132 13.93 65.14 35.22
C CYS A 132 13.65 64.50 36.59
N GLY A 133 13.49 63.17 36.66
CA GLY A 133 13.25 62.44 37.90
C GLY A 133 11.82 62.51 38.47
N ALA A 134 10.89 63.23 37.83
CA ALA A 134 9.49 63.28 38.26
C ALA A 134 8.80 61.90 38.12
N THR A 135 7.82 61.60 38.97
CA THR A 135 6.98 60.39 38.85
C THR A 135 6.14 60.44 37.57
N LEU A 136 6.01 59.31 36.87
CA LEU A 136 5.30 59.19 35.59
C LEU A 136 3.84 58.78 35.77
#